data_AF-A0A7G7KRX4-F1
#
_entry.id   AF-A0A7G7KRX4-F1
#
_cell.length_a   1.000
_cell.length_b   1.000
_cell.length_c   1.000
_cell.angle_alpha   90.00
_cell.angle_beta   90.00
_cell.angle_gamma   90.00
#
_symmetry.space_group_name_H-M   'P 1'
#
loop_
_entity.id
_entity.type
_entity.pdbx_description
1 polymer ?
#
loop_
_entity_poly.entity_id
_entity_poly.type
_entity_poly.pdbx_seq_one_letter_code
_entity_poly.pdbx_strand_id
1 'polypeptide(L)'
;MADHNGQQLSAREMVRAHTYPVLGAIASFSLLALALLQIPQAVKTHRYNRCIDAQVSLRSTSNLEGQQGPGKLIDLKAVQHCEGL
;
A
#
# COMPACT_ATOMS: atom_id res chain seq x y z
N MET A 1 42.63 21.61 6.02
CA MET A 1 42.06 20.45 5.30
C MET A 1 43.22 19.50 5.06
N ALA A 2 43.27 18.40 5.81
CA ALA A 2 44.39 17.48 5.80
C ALA A 2 44.38 16.66 4.51
N ASP A 3 45.55 16.55 3.89
CA ASP A 3 45.84 15.88 2.63
C ASP A 3 45.08 14.56 2.46
N HIS A 4 44.33 14.45 1.36
CA HIS A 4 44.03 13.17 0.72
C HIS A 4 45.33 12.66 0.10
N ASN A 5 46.24 12.20 0.96
CA ASN A 5 47.46 11.54 0.56
C ASN A 5 47.07 10.41 -0.38
N GLY A 6 47.61 10.41 -1.61
CA GLY A 6 47.21 9.65 -2.78
C GLY A 6 47.20 8.13 -2.61
N GLN A 7 46.33 7.63 -1.74
CA GLN A 7 46.11 6.23 -1.46
C GLN A 7 45.34 5.67 -2.66
N GLN A 8 46.09 5.16 -3.64
CA GLN A 8 45.53 4.53 -4.81
C GLN A 8 44.82 3.24 -4.36
N LEU A 9 43.48 3.26 -4.36
CA LEU A 9 42.64 2.11 -4.01
C LEU A 9 43.08 0.91 -4.85
N SER A 10 43.31 -0.24 -4.20
CA SER A 10 43.59 -1.46 -4.93
C SER A 10 42.42 -1.76 -5.88
N ALA A 11 42.67 -2.42 -7.02
CA ALA A 11 41.61 -2.70 -8.01
C ALA A 11 40.38 -3.38 -7.38
N ARG A 12 40.59 -4.20 -6.33
CA ARG A 12 39.54 -4.86 -5.54
C ARG A 12 38.70 -3.88 -4.71
N GLU A 13 39.33 -2.88 -4.12
CA GLU A 13 38.63 -1.85 -3.34
C GLU A 13 37.90 -0.85 -4.25
N MET A 14 38.45 -0.56 -5.42
CA MET A 14 37.78 0.25 -6.45
C MET A 14 36.48 -0.42 -6.92
N VAL A 15 36.50 -1.73 -7.18
CA VAL A 15 35.28 -2.47 -7.54
C VAL A 15 34.28 -2.44 -6.39
N ARG A 16 34.70 -2.64 -5.13
CA ARG A 16 33.79 -2.55 -3.97
C ARG A 16 33.20 -1.15 -3.79
N ALA A 17 34.00 -0.11 -3.98
CA ALA A 17 33.57 1.28 -3.84
C ALA A 17 32.49 1.66 -4.86
N HIS A 18 32.42 0.99 -6.01
CA HIS A 18 31.37 1.23 -7.01
C HIS A 18 30.22 0.22 -6.95
N THR A 19 30.51 -1.06 -6.65
CA THR A 19 29.47 -2.10 -6.62
C THR A 19 28.51 -1.96 -5.45
N TYR A 20 28.99 -1.65 -4.23
CA TYR A 20 28.10 -1.50 -3.08
C TYR A 20 27.13 -0.32 -3.21
N PRO A 21 27.55 0.88 -3.65
CA PRO A 21 26.61 1.97 -3.90
C PRO A 21 25.63 1.67 -5.03
N VAL A 22 26.06 0.99 -6.10
CA VAL A 22 25.16 0.59 -7.20
C VAL A 22 24.12 -0.41 -6.72
N LEU A 23 24.53 -1.43 -5.97
CA LEU A 23 23.62 -2.38 -5.34
C LEU A 23 22.65 -1.68 -4.38
N GLY A 24 23.15 -0.74 -3.57
CA GLY A 24 22.33 0.07 -2.69
C GLY A 24 21.30 0.91 -3.46
N ALA A 25 21.72 1.54 -4.56
CA ALA A 25 20.83 2.30 -5.43
C ALA A 25 19.74 1.40 -6.02
N ILE A 26 20.11 0.27 -6.63
CA ILE A 26 19.17 -0.69 -7.20
C ILE A 26 18.17 -1.17 -6.14
N ALA A 27 18.64 -1.52 -4.94
CA ALA A 27 17.77 -1.95 -3.84
C ALA A 27 16.80 -0.83 -3.42
N SER A 28 17.28 0.40 -3.28
CA SER A 28 16.44 1.54 -2.91
C SER A 28 15.38 1.87 -3.96
N PHE A 29 15.74 1.87 -5.24
CA PHE A 29 14.79 2.07 -6.34
C PHE A 29 13.78 0.93 -6.44
N SER A 30 14.23 -0.30 -6.22
CA SER A 30 13.34 -1.47 -6.20
C SER A 30 12.31 -1.37 -5.08
N LEU A 31 12.74 -0.99 -3.87
CA LEU A 31 11.83 -0.77 -2.74
C LEU A 31 10.85 0.38 -3.00
N LEU A 32 11.33 1.48 -3.57
CA LEU A 32 10.48 2.61 -3.94
C LEU A 32 9.42 2.19 -4.98
N ALA A 33 9.84 1.47 -6.02
CA ALA A 33 8.92 0.97 -7.04
C ALA A 33 7.85 0.05 -6.43
N LEU A 34 8.26 -0.89 -5.58
CA LEU A 34 7.32 -1.78 -4.87
C LEU A 34 6.33 -1.00 -4.01
N ALA A 35 6.79 0.01 -3.27
CA ALA A 35 5.92 0.86 -2.46
C ALA A 35 4.89 1.61 -3.34
N LEU A 36 5.31 2.15 -4.48
CA LEU A 36 4.41 2.82 -5.42
C LEU A 36 3.38 1.85 -6.03
N LEU A 37 3.80 0.63 -6.38
CA LEU A 37 2.90 -0.41 -6.90
C LEU A 37 1.87 -0.89 -5.87
N GLN A 38 2.14 -0.73 -4.57
CA GLN A 38 1.20 -1.08 -3.50
C GLN A 38 0.09 -0.04 -3.30
N ILE A 39 0.28 1.21 -3.73
CA ILE A 39 -0.72 2.29 -3.62
C ILE A 39 -2.09 1.88 -4.18
N PRO A 40 -2.24 1.36 -5.42
CA PRO A 40 -3.55 0.97 -5.94
C PRO A 40 -4.20 -0.15 -5.13
N GLN A 41 -3.42 -1.07 -4.56
CA GLN A 41 -3.96 -2.13 -3.68
C GLN A 41 -4.49 -1.51 -2.38
N ALA A 42 -3.72 -0.61 -1.75
CA ALA A 42 -4.13 0.10 -0.55
C ALA A 42 -5.40 0.95 -0.80
N VAL A 43 -5.51 1.60 -1.96
CA VAL A 43 -6.71 2.36 -2.34
C VAL A 43 -7.91 1.44 -2.52
N LYS A 44 -7.75 0.29 -3.18
CA LYS A 44 -8.83 -0.71 -3.31
C LYS A 44 -9.29 -1.23 -1.95
N THR A 45 -8.34 -1.62 -1.10
CA THR A 45 -8.64 -2.06 0.27
C THR A 45 -9.31 -0.96 1.09
N HIS A 46 -8.88 0.30 0.96
CA HIS A 46 -9.52 1.41 1.65
C HIS A 46 -10.98 1.61 1.20
N ARG A 47 -11.25 1.56 -0.11
CA ARG A 47 -12.62 1.61 -0.64
C ARG A 47 -13.47 0.45 -0.15
N TYR A 48 -12.90 -0.76 -0.12
CA TYR A 48 -13.56 -1.95 0.41
C TYR A 48 -13.87 -1.82 1.91
N ASN A 49 -12.95 -1.30 2.72
CA ASN A 49 -13.20 -1.10 4.14
C ASN A 49 -14.33 -0.09 4.37
N ARG A 50 -14.33 1.04 3.64
CA ARG A 50 -15.43 2.02 3.71
C ARG A 50 -16.78 1.43 3.30
N CYS A 51 -16.78 0.52 2.33
CA CYS A 51 -17.96 -0.22 1.92
C CYS A 51 -18.52 -1.09 3.07
N ILE A 52 -17.65 -1.88 3.69
CA ILE A 52 -18.02 -2.75 4.82
C ILE A 52 -18.52 -1.92 6.00
N ASP A 53 -17.87 -0.80 6.31
CA ASP A 53 -18.30 0.11 7.38
C ASP A 53 -19.72 0.64 7.12
N ALA A 54 -20.05 0.99 5.87
CA ALA A 54 -21.40 1.41 5.50
C ALA A 54 -22.42 0.27 5.66
N GLN A 55 -22.07 -0.95 5.26
CA GLN A 55 -22.92 -2.12 5.44
C GLN A 55 -23.17 -2.44 6.93
N VAL A 56 -22.13 -2.36 7.77
CA VAL A 56 -22.22 -2.54 9.22
C VAL A 56 -23.08 -1.44 9.86
N SER A 57 -22.88 -0.18 9.47
CA SER A 57 -23.71 0.94 9.92
C SER A 57 -25.18 0.70 9.58
N LEU A 58 -25.48 0.29 8.34
CA LEU A 58 -26.85 0.05 7.89
C LEU A 58 -27.51 -1.10 8.67
N ARG A 59 -26.78 -2.18 8.94
CA ARG A 59 -27.22 -3.28 9.82
C ARG A 59 -27.53 -2.80 11.24
N SER A 60 -26.70 -1.92 11.80
CA SER A 60 -26.95 -1.36 13.14
C SER A 60 -28.17 -0.43 13.20
N THR A 61 -28.45 0.29 12.11
CA THR A 61 -29.60 1.21 12.02
C THR A 61 -30.93 0.53 11.68
N SER A 62 -30.90 -0.69 11.14
CA SER A 62 -32.09 -1.44 10.72
C SER A 62 -32.70 -2.30 11.84
N ASN A 63 -32.62 -1.83 13.09
CA ASN A 63 -33.38 -2.37 14.22
C ASN A 63 -34.90 -2.06 14.08
N LEU A 64 -35.52 -2.62 13.05
CA LEU A 64 -36.94 -2.95 13.09
C LEU A 64 -37.05 -4.30 13.81
N GLU A 65 -37.63 -4.27 15.01
CA GLU A 65 -37.88 -5.43 15.87
C GLU A 65 -38.52 -6.56 15.04
N GLY A 66 -37.76 -7.64 14.77
CA GLY A 66 -38.27 -8.85 14.10
C GLY A 66 -37.64 -9.26 12.76
N GLN A 67 -36.76 -8.45 12.13
CA GLN A 67 -35.97 -8.93 10.98
C GLN A 67 -34.51 -9.20 11.36
N GLN A 68 -34.13 -10.47 11.42
CA GLN A 68 -32.73 -10.90 11.52
C GLN A 68 -32.03 -10.68 10.18
N GLY A 69 -31.60 -9.45 9.94
CA GLY A 69 -30.75 -9.10 8.81
C GLY A 69 -31.12 -7.76 8.17
N PRO A 70 -30.17 -7.08 7.50
CA PRO A 70 -30.49 -5.92 6.70
C PRO A 70 -31.41 -6.40 5.58
N GLY A 71 -32.61 -5.83 5.45
CA GLY A 71 -33.51 -6.16 4.35
C GLY A 71 -32.75 -6.08 3.01
N LYS A 72 -33.01 -7.01 2.09
CA LYS A 72 -32.27 -7.20 0.82
C LYS A 72 -32.00 -5.89 0.05
N LEU A 73 -32.88 -4.90 0.16
CA LEU A 73 -32.75 -3.57 -0.47
C LEU A 73 -31.63 -2.70 0.13
N ILE A 74 -31.41 -2.80 1.45
CA ILE A 74 -30.36 -2.07 2.15
C ILE A 74 -28.99 -2.68 1.82
N ASP A 75 -28.93 -4.00 1.72
CA ASP A 75 -27.74 -4.74 1.32
C ASP A 75 -27.36 -4.44 -0.14
N LEU A 76 -28.33 -4.46 -1.05
CA LEU A 76 -28.13 -4.09 -2.46
C LEU A 76 -27.68 -2.63 -2.63
N LYS A 77 -28.18 -1.71 -1.81
CA LYS A 77 -27.77 -0.29 -1.84
C LYS A 77 -26.34 -0.10 -1.32
N ALA A 78 -25.94 -0.86 -0.30
CA ALA A 78 -24.56 -0.89 0.16
C ALA A 78 -23.66 -1.41 -0.97
N VAL A 79 -23.96 -2.57 -1.55
CA VAL A 79 -23.21 -3.17 -2.67
C VAL A 79 -23.10 -2.22 -3.87
N GLN A 80 -24.18 -1.56 -4.27
CA GLN A 80 -24.16 -0.57 -5.36
C GLN A 80 -23.22 0.60 -5.08
N HIS A 81 -23.14 1.07 -3.82
CA HIS A 81 -22.20 2.12 -3.42
C HIS A 81 -20.74 1.63 -3.40
N CYS A 82 -20.53 0.32 -3.22
CA CYS A 82 -19.21 -0.31 -3.18
C CYS A 82 -18.66 -0.68 -4.55
N GLU A 83 -19.52 -1.14 -5.46
CA GLU A 83 -19.14 -1.58 -6.80
C GLU A 83 -19.05 -0.41 -7.80
N GLY A 84 -19.71 0.73 -7.50
CA GLY A 84 -19.61 1.96 -8.29
C GLY A 84 -20.16 1.77 -9.71
N LEU A 85 -21.43 2.08 -9.89
CA LEU A 85 -21.92 2.59 -11.18
C LEU A 85 -21.58 4.07 -11.28
#